data_AF-A0A413IMF1-F1
#
_entry.id   AF-A0A413IMF1-F1
#
_cell.length_a   1.000
_cell.length_b   1.000
_cell.length_c   1.000
_cell.angle_alpha   90.00
_cell.angle_beta   90.00
_cell.angle_gamma   90.00
#
_symmetry.space_group_name_H-M   'P 1'
#
loop_
_entity.id
_entity.type
_entity.pdbx_description
1 polymer ?
#
loop_
_entity_poly.entity_id
_entity_poly.type
_entity_poly.pdbx_seq_one_letter_code
_entity_poly.pdbx_strand_id
1 'polypeptide(L)'
;MDIYHTKQEPIPKITNIEYLVNRVGTRQGGVLYETTEWICPRKAISAGRFEFGAIVHFEGETGKVNSNTVYVTEMCPSISKFKDLPVVQNRAIELWNETVNYSRLNQSTHTTREFGCFIYLNTGTGEYHCGSTIPGDPIQLTAPGKGTVRFVYSEQSYDPRETFDLIVGTIHSHYPMTWAVHGLERPPGPSKDDNNSDLPGIVYDYSYTVLAGSPVNISNNPMKMYVYGPDRRETP
;
A
#
# COMPACT_ATOMS: atom_id res chain seq x y z
N MET A 1 -53.91 43.12 22.17
CA MET A 1 -52.54 43.47 21.80
C MET A 1 -52.05 42.40 20.87
N ASP A 2 -52.02 42.73 19.59
CA ASP A 2 -51.38 41.95 18.54
C ASP A 2 -49.88 41.86 18.76
N ILE A 3 -49.30 40.79 18.19
CA ILE A 3 -48.09 40.72 17.35
C ILE A 3 -47.36 39.42 17.70
N TYR A 4 -47.83 38.31 17.11
CA TYR A 4 -46.97 37.27 16.52
C TYR A 4 -47.76 36.58 15.39
N HIS A 5 -48.13 37.37 14.38
CA HIS A 5 -48.23 36.82 13.03
C HIS A 5 -46.81 36.60 12.52
N THR A 6 -46.14 35.56 12.99
CA THR A 6 -45.08 34.98 12.17
C THR A 6 -45.80 34.36 10.99
N LYS A 7 -45.75 35.03 9.83
CA LYS A 7 -45.97 34.35 8.56
C LYS A 7 -45.14 33.08 8.62
N GLN A 8 -45.79 31.92 8.70
CA GLN A 8 -45.12 30.67 8.38
C GLN A 8 -44.81 30.77 6.89
N GLU A 9 -43.74 31.47 6.55
CA GLU A 9 -43.11 31.22 5.27
C GLU A 9 -42.81 29.71 5.26
N PRO A 10 -43.23 28.99 4.20
CA PRO A 10 -42.96 27.57 4.11
C PRO A 10 -41.46 27.37 4.30
N ILE A 11 -41.09 26.38 5.12
CA ILE A 11 -39.67 26.04 5.34
C ILE A 11 -39.03 25.88 3.96
N PRO A 12 -37.99 26.67 3.63
CA PRO A 12 -37.39 26.63 2.31
C PRO A 12 -36.99 25.19 1.96
N LYS A 13 -37.44 24.72 0.80
CA LYS A 13 -37.14 23.36 0.36
C LYS A 13 -35.69 23.30 -0.06
N ILE A 14 -34.97 22.29 0.41
CA ILE A 14 -33.60 22.03 -0.06
C ILE A 14 -33.67 21.55 -1.51
N THR A 15 -32.89 22.20 -2.36
CA THR A 15 -32.78 21.88 -3.79
C THR A 15 -31.52 21.08 -4.10
N ASN A 16 -30.43 21.31 -3.35
CA ASN A 16 -29.17 20.59 -3.49
C ASN A 16 -28.31 20.69 -2.22
N ILE A 17 -27.44 19.71 -2.03
CA ILE A 17 -26.37 19.67 -1.04
C ILE A 17 -25.10 19.24 -1.80
N GLU A 18 -24.14 20.15 -1.90
CA GLU A 18 -22.81 19.85 -2.44
C GLU A 18 -21.90 19.41 -1.27
N TYR A 19 -21.49 18.15 -1.22
CA TYR A 19 -20.48 17.68 -0.27
C TYR A 19 -19.09 17.96 -0.84
N LEU A 20 -18.25 18.61 -0.04
CA LEU A 20 -16.91 19.03 -0.43
C LEU A 20 -15.85 18.16 0.27
N VAL A 21 -14.76 17.91 -0.43
CA VAL A 21 -13.51 17.42 0.16
C VAL A 21 -12.34 18.20 -0.39
N ASN A 22 -11.43 18.64 0.48
CA ASN A 22 -10.13 19.20 0.08
C ASN A 22 -9.01 18.52 0.85
N ARG A 23 -7.87 18.27 0.17
CA ARG A 23 -6.65 17.84 0.85
C ARG A 23 -5.99 19.06 1.50
N VAL A 24 -5.70 18.94 2.79
CA VAL A 24 -5.06 20.01 3.55
C VAL A 24 -3.67 20.30 2.97
N GLY A 25 -3.36 21.59 2.80
CA GLY A 25 -2.05 22.03 2.29
C GLY A 25 -1.88 21.94 0.77
N THR A 26 -2.89 21.50 0.02
CA THR A 26 -2.84 21.45 -1.45
C THR A 26 -4.05 22.13 -2.08
N ARG A 27 -4.06 22.21 -3.42
CA ARG A 27 -5.22 22.69 -4.21
C ARG A 27 -6.12 21.54 -4.69
N GLN A 28 -5.90 20.33 -4.17
CA GLN A 28 -6.63 19.14 -4.61
C GLN A 28 -7.94 18.99 -3.83
N GLY A 29 -9.03 18.74 -4.54
CA GLY A 29 -10.37 18.68 -3.95
C GLY A 29 -11.43 19.44 -4.74
N GLY A 30 -12.60 19.57 -4.12
CA GLY A 30 -13.79 20.20 -4.67
C GLY A 30 -15.05 19.45 -4.26
N VAL A 31 -16.09 19.57 -5.10
CA VAL A 31 -17.33 18.82 -4.93
C VAL A 31 -17.06 17.33 -5.14
N LEU A 32 -17.35 16.55 -4.09
CA LEU A 32 -17.28 15.10 -4.07
C LEU A 32 -18.59 14.48 -4.55
N TYR A 33 -19.71 15.04 -4.12
CA TYR A 33 -21.05 14.51 -4.42
C TYR A 33 -22.10 15.61 -4.32
N GLU A 34 -23.15 15.50 -5.13
CA GLU A 34 -24.31 16.39 -5.10
C GLU A 34 -25.57 15.56 -4.87
N THR A 35 -26.40 15.96 -3.90
CA THR A 35 -27.59 15.21 -3.50
C THR A 35 -28.56 16.07 -2.70
N THR A 36 -29.76 15.57 -2.45
CA THR A 36 -30.67 16.13 -1.43
C THR A 36 -30.60 15.39 -0.10
N GLU A 37 -29.81 14.32 -0.02
CA GLU A 37 -29.64 13.51 1.19
C GLU A 37 -28.67 14.15 2.18
N TRP A 38 -29.03 14.10 3.47
CA TRP A 38 -28.22 14.64 4.57
C TRP A 38 -27.02 13.77 4.96
N ILE A 39 -26.90 12.59 4.37
CA ILE A 39 -25.82 11.64 4.65
C ILE A 39 -25.16 11.26 3.34
N CYS A 40 -23.86 11.55 3.22
CA CYS A 40 -23.01 11.10 2.12
C CYS A 40 -21.97 10.10 2.66
N PRO A 41 -22.15 8.77 2.47
CA PRO A 41 -21.15 7.80 2.87
C PRO A 41 -19.97 7.84 1.89
N ARG A 42 -18.75 7.89 2.43
CA ARG A 42 -17.51 7.82 1.64
C ARG A 42 -16.57 6.79 2.26
N LYS A 43 -15.97 5.94 1.42
CA LYS A 43 -14.84 5.10 1.82
C LYS A 43 -13.56 5.95 1.82
N ALA A 44 -12.66 5.68 2.75
CA ALA A 44 -11.31 6.25 2.68
C ALA A 44 -10.62 5.71 1.42
N ILE A 45 -10.15 6.61 0.56
CA ILE A 45 -9.53 6.25 -0.74
C ILE A 45 -8.13 6.85 -0.91
N SER A 46 -7.65 7.65 0.04
CA SER A 46 -6.30 8.20 -0.03
C SER A 46 -5.77 8.52 1.35
N ALA A 47 -4.52 8.17 1.64
CA ALA A 47 -3.90 8.61 2.88
C ALA A 47 -3.66 10.12 2.84
N GLY A 48 -3.98 10.80 3.93
CA GLY A 48 -3.73 12.23 4.09
C GLY A 48 -4.63 12.87 5.13
N ARG A 49 -4.48 14.18 5.27
CA ARG A 49 -5.41 15.01 6.04
C ARG A 49 -6.36 15.75 5.10
N PHE A 50 -7.65 15.67 5.40
CA PHE A 50 -8.71 16.21 4.56
C PHE A 50 -9.65 17.12 5.34
N GLU A 51 -10.15 18.12 4.65
CA GLU A 51 -11.23 19.00 5.05
C GLU A 51 -12.50 18.55 4.35
N PHE A 52 -13.55 18.30 5.13
CA PHE A 52 -14.88 18.02 4.64
C PHE A 52 -15.83 19.14 5.01
N GLY A 53 -16.77 19.43 4.13
CA GLY A 53 -17.85 20.37 4.36
C GLY A 53 -19.03 20.10 3.44
N ALA A 54 -20.09 20.87 3.60
CA ALA A 54 -21.25 20.82 2.73
C ALA A 54 -21.76 22.24 2.43
N ILE A 55 -22.30 22.43 1.23
CA ILE A 55 -23.01 23.64 0.83
C ILE A 55 -24.46 23.24 0.58
N VAL A 56 -25.40 23.82 1.34
CA VAL A 56 -26.84 23.56 1.20
C VAL A 56 -27.48 24.70 0.41
N HIS A 57 -28.28 24.33 -0.58
CA HIS A 57 -29.02 25.22 -1.46
C HIS A 57 -30.51 25.09 -1.19
N PHE A 58 -31.20 26.23 -1.13
CA PHE A 58 -32.64 26.31 -0.88
C PHE A 58 -33.39 26.84 -2.11
N GLU A 59 -34.66 26.46 -2.23
CA GLU A 59 -35.57 26.92 -3.28
C GLU A 59 -35.86 28.42 -3.14
N GLY A 60 -35.78 29.17 -4.24
CA GLY A 60 -36.10 30.60 -4.27
C GLY A 60 -35.08 31.51 -3.59
N GLU A 61 -34.12 30.98 -2.84
CA GLU A 61 -33.02 31.73 -2.23
C GLU A 61 -31.79 31.72 -3.13
N THR A 62 -31.15 32.88 -3.27
CA THR A 62 -29.78 33.00 -3.81
C THR A 62 -28.73 32.71 -2.75
N GLY A 63 -29.14 32.53 -1.49
CA GLY A 63 -28.27 32.21 -0.36
C GLY A 63 -27.82 30.75 -0.38
N LYS A 64 -26.53 30.52 -0.15
CA LYS A 64 -25.95 29.20 0.13
C LYS A 64 -25.62 29.13 1.62
N VAL A 65 -25.93 28.03 2.29
CA VAL A 65 -25.53 27.81 3.68
C VAL A 65 -24.38 26.82 3.71
N ASN A 66 -23.24 27.23 4.26
CA ASN A 66 -22.09 26.36 4.44
C ASN A 66 -22.16 25.66 5.80
N SER A 67 -21.84 24.37 5.85
CA SER A 67 -21.63 23.65 7.10
C SER A 67 -20.34 24.12 7.80
N ASN A 68 -20.15 23.67 9.04
CA ASN A 68 -18.83 23.63 9.64
C ASN A 68 -17.89 22.72 8.83
N THR A 69 -16.61 23.03 8.85
CA THR A 69 -15.56 22.15 8.31
C THR A 69 -15.19 21.09 9.33
N VAL A 70 -15.05 19.84 8.87
CA VAL A 70 -14.55 18.71 9.67
C VAL A 70 -13.21 18.27 9.11
N TYR A 71 -12.23 18.07 9.99
CA TYR A 71 -10.91 17.56 9.63
C TYR A 71 -10.84 16.06 9.89
N VAL A 72 -10.40 15.29 8.89
CA VAL A 72 -10.23 13.84 8.99
C VAL A 72 -8.84 13.46 8.52
N THR A 73 -8.20 12.54 9.24
CA THR A 73 -6.96 11.91 8.81
C THR A 73 -7.26 10.49 8.35
N GLU A 74 -7.07 10.22 7.08
CA GLU A 74 -7.13 8.87 6.52
C GLU A 74 -5.71 8.29 6.50
N MET A 75 -5.54 7.08 7.05
CA MET A 75 -4.24 6.41 7.15
C MET A 75 -4.10 5.31 6.11
N CYS A 76 -2.87 5.03 5.67
CA CYS A 76 -2.56 3.80 4.94
C CYS A 76 -2.94 2.55 5.77
N PRO A 77 -3.35 1.45 5.13
CA PRO A 77 -3.63 0.20 5.84
C PRO A 77 -2.35 -0.35 6.49
N SER A 78 -2.53 -0.99 7.65
CA SER A 78 -1.47 -1.78 8.29
C SER A 78 -1.14 -3.03 7.46
N ILE A 79 0.11 -3.48 7.55
CA ILE A 79 0.59 -4.74 6.97
C ILE A 79 -0.26 -5.95 7.35
N SER A 80 -0.87 -5.93 8.54
CA SER A 80 -1.82 -6.96 8.99
C SER A 80 -3.04 -7.12 8.08
N LYS A 81 -3.39 -6.10 7.28
CA LYS A 81 -4.54 -6.14 6.35
C LYS A 81 -4.24 -6.90 5.07
N PHE A 82 -2.97 -7.04 4.68
CA PHE A 82 -2.61 -7.61 3.39
C PHE A 82 -1.61 -8.76 3.43
N LYS A 83 -0.79 -8.88 4.48
CA LYS A 83 0.29 -9.88 4.52
C LYS A 83 -0.19 -11.32 4.37
N ASP A 84 -1.38 -11.63 4.89
CA ASP A 84 -1.93 -12.99 4.89
C ASP A 84 -2.91 -13.24 3.73
N LEU A 85 -3.06 -12.29 2.80
CA LEU A 85 -3.96 -12.45 1.67
C LEU A 85 -3.38 -13.45 0.66
N PRO A 86 -4.22 -14.31 0.05
CA PRO A 86 -3.77 -15.27 -0.97
C PRO A 86 -3.01 -14.61 -2.13
N VAL A 87 -3.42 -13.43 -2.57
CA VAL A 87 -2.75 -12.69 -3.65
C VAL A 87 -1.30 -12.31 -3.29
N VAL A 88 -1.02 -12.01 -2.03
CA VAL A 88 0.34 -11.68 -1.55
C VAL A 88 1.16 -12.94 -1.33
N GLN A 89 0.58 -13.96 -0.71
CA GLN A 89 1.24 -15.25 -0.48
C GLN A 89 1.63 -15.96 -1.78
N ASN A 90 0.72 -15.99 -2.76
CA ASN A 90 1.00 -16.59 -4.07
C ASN A 90 2.10 -15.81 -4.79
N ARG A 91 2.07 -14.47 -4.72
CA ARG A 91 3.13 -13.65 -5.32
C ARG A 91 4.49 -13.90 -4.69
N ALA A 92 4.55 -14.10 -3.37
CA ALA A 92 5.78 -14.46 -2.66
C ALA A 92 6.42 -15.73 -3.24
N ILE A 93 5.60 -16.76 -3.50
CA ILE A 93 6.00 -18.05 -4.06
C ILE A 93 6.45 -17.89 -5.52
N GLU A 94 5.74 -17.07 -6.31
CA GLU A 94 6.14 -16.76 -7.68
C GLU A 94 7.52 -16.11 -7.74
N LEU A 95 7.74 -15.05 -6.95
CA LEU A 95 9.02 -14.34 -6.89
C LEU A 95 10.16 -15.27 -6.46
N TRP A 96 9.91 -16.16 -5.49
CA TRP A 96 10.87 -17.19 -5.11
C TRP A 96 11.21 -18.13 -6.26
N ASN A 97 10.21 -18.60 -7.00
CA ASN A 97 10.43 -19.45 -8.16
C ASN A 97 11.22 -18.71 -9.26
N GLU A 98 10.99 -17.41 -9.46
CA GLU A 98 11.80 -16.56 -10.34
C GLU A 98 13.26 -16.52 -9.87
N THR A 99 13.50 -16.30 -8.57
CA THR A 99 14.85 -16.33 -7.95
C THR A 99 15.55 -17.68 -8.14
N VAL A 100 14.84 -18.79 -7.88
CA VAL A 100 15.33 -20.16 -8.07
C VAL A 100 15.68 -20.41 -9.53
N ASN A 101 14.80 -20.04 -10.46
CA ASN A 101 15.00 -20.21 -11.88
C ASN A 101 16.23 -19.43 -12.38
N TYR A 102 16.35 -18.17 -11.97
CA TYR A 102 17.51 -17.35 -12.31
C TYR A 102 18.81 -17.98 -11.78
N SER A 103 18.83 -18.40 -10.52
CA SER A 103 20.01 -19.02 -9.89
C SER A 103 20.39 -20.33 -10.58
N ARG A 104 19.42 -21.16 -10.92
CA ARG A 104 19.62 -22.42 -11.66
C ARG A 104 20.22 -22.19 -13.04
N LEU A 105 19.70 -21.22 -13.78
CA LEU A 105 20.21 -20.86 -15.12
C LEU A 105 21.65 -20.33 -15.07
N ASN A 106 22.06 -19.72 -13.94
CA ASN A 106 23.38 -19.14 -13.76
C ASN A 106 24.28 -19.94 -12.81
N GLN A 107 23.94 -21.22 -12.56
CA GLN A 107 24.64 -22.06 -11.59
C GLN A 107 26.15 -22.22 -11.87
N SER A 108 26.57 -22.17 -13.14
CA SER A 108 27.98 -22.30 -13.53
C SER A 108 28.85 -21.13 -13.10
N THR A 109 28.24 -19.98 -12.79
CA THR A 109 28.94 -18.76 -12.34
C THR A 109 28.62 -18.41 -10.89
N HIS A 110 27.85 -19.25 -10.20
CA HIS A 110 27.34 -19.00 -8.85
C HIS A 110 26.55 -17.67 -8.74
N THR A 111 25.95 -17.20 -9.85
CA THR A 111 25.23 -15.92 -9.87
C THR A 111 23.77 -16.12 -9.47
N THR A 112 23.27 -15.26 -8.59
CA THR A 112 21.86 -15.19 -8.19
C THR A 112 21.39 -13.73 -8.19
N ARG A 113 20.10 -13.50 -7.97
CA ARG A 113 19.52 -12.20 -7.66
C ARG A 113 18.19 -12.41 -6.95
N GLU A 114 17.76 -11.39 -6.23
CA GLU A 114 16.43 -11.34 -5.63
C GLU A 114 15.41 -10.76 -6.61
N PHE A 115 14.14 -11.07 -6.38
CA PHE A 115 13.02 -10.48 -7.11
C PHE A 115 11.96 -10.02 -6.12
N GLY A 116 11.40 -8.84 -6.39
CA GLY A 116 10.34 -8.24 -5.58
C GLY A 116 9.28 -7.54 -6.40
N CYS A 117 8.30 -6.96 -5.72
CA CYS A 117 7.31 -6.06 -6.31
C CYS A 117 6.68 -5.17 -5.23
N PHE A 118 5.98 -4.13 -5.66
CA PHE A 118 5.08 -3.38 -4.79
C PHE A 118 3.79 -4.16 -4.52
N ILE A 119 3.18 -3.88 -3.37
CA ILE A 119 1.82 -4.29 -3.03
C ILE A 119 0.95 -3.04 -3.10
N TYR A 120 -0.17 -3.15 -3.82
CA TYR A 120 -1.10 -2.07 -4.06
C TYR A 120 -2.46 -2.34 -3.40
N LEU A 121 -3.13 -1.28 -2.98
CA LEU A 121 -4.56 -1.23 -2.71
C LEU A 121 -5.21 -0.43 -3.84
N ASN A 122 -6.10 -1.05 -4.61
CA ASN A 122 -6.95 -0.32 -5.52
C ASN A 122 -8.00 0.45 -4.72
N THR A 123 -7.94 1.78 -4.73
CA THR A 123 -8.78 2.58 -3.84
C THR A 123 -10.23 2.70 -4.31
N GLY A 124 -10.51 2.34 -5.57
CA GLY A 124 -11.87 2.27 -6.10
C GLY A 124 -12.61 0.99 -5.67
N THR A 125 -11.95 -0.16 -5.74
CA THR A 125 -12.56 -1.46 -5.38
C THR A 125 -12.33 -1.85 -3.93
N GLY A 126 -11.23 -1.39 -3.33
CA GLY A 126 -10.75 -1.82 -2.02
C GLY A 126 -9.98 -3.14 -2.05
N GLU A 127 -9.63 -3.64 -3.23
CA GLU A 127 -8.92 -4.91 -3.41
C GLU A 127 -7.40 -4.72 -3.46
N TYR A 128 -6.68 -5.68 -2.89
CA TYR A 128 -5.22 -5.70 -2.93
C TYR A 128 -4.72 -6.48 -4.15
N HIS A 129 -3.62 -6.02 -4.73
CA HIS A 129 -2.92 -6.76 -5.78
C HIS A 129 -1.41 -6.50 -5.71
N CYS A 130 -0.63 -7.33 -6.41
CA CYS A 130 0.81 -7.18 -6.48
C CYS A 130 1.22 -6.65 -7.86
N GLY A 131 2.25 -5.80 -7.88
CA GLY A 131 2.77 -5.22 -9.11
C GLY A 131 3.65 -6.16 -9.94
N SER A 132 4.14 -5.61 -11.04
CA SER A 132 5.15 -6.24 -11.89
C SER A 132 6.43 -6.57 -11.11
N THR A 133 7.15 -7.60 -11.57
CA THR A 133 8.42 -8.01 -11.00
C THR A 133 9.47 -6.90 -11.15
N ILE A 134 10.15 -6.60 -10.05
CA ILE A 134 11.31 -5.72 -9.95
C ILE A 134 12.52 -6.63 -9.69
N PRO A 135 13.46 -6.77 -10.64
CA PRO A 135 14.67 -7.55 -10.43
C PRO A 135 15.64 -6.77 -9.53
N GLY A 136 16.24 -7.47 -8.58
CA GLY A 136 17.39 -7.00 -7.83
C GLY A 136 18.69 -7.05 -8.65
N ASP A 137 19.72 -6.43 -8.09
CA ASP A 137 21.07 -6.48 -8.66
C ASP A 137 21.63 -7.92 -8.57
N PRO A 138 22.31 -8.43 -9.62
CA PRO A 138 22.96 -9.73 -9.57
C PRO A 138 24.10 -9.76 -8.57
N ILE A 139 24.25 -10.89 -7.88
CA ILE A 139 25.38 -11.16 -7.00
C ILE A 139 26.00 -12.51 -7.32
N GLN A 140 27.31 -12.62 -7.11
CA GLN A 140 28.02 -13.90 -7.20
C GLN A 140 28.23 -14.48 -5.81
N LEU A 141 27.72 -15.69 -5.59
CA LEU A 141 27.88 -16.46 -4.35
C LEU A 141 29.22 -17.23 -4.34
N THR A 142 30.30 -16.53 -4.69
CA THR A 142 31.69 -16.99 -4.56
C THR A 142 32.33 -16.50 -3.27
N ALA A 143 31.70 -15.51 -2.63
CA ALA A 143 32.04 -14.95 -1.33
C ALA A 143 30.73 -14.50 -0.64
N PRO A 144 30.75 -14.12 0.66
CA PRO A 144 29.60 -13.50 1.29
C PRO A 144 29.13 -12.28 0.50
N GLY A 145 27.85 -12.27 0.14
CA GLY A 145 27.22 -11.23 -0.65
C GLY A 145 25.81 -10.95 -0.15
N LYS A 146 25.26 -9.81 -0.57
CA LYS A 146 23.91 -9.37 -0.23
C LYS A 146 23.12 -9.10 -1.49
N GLY A 147 21.99 -9.77 -1.65
CA GLY A 147 20.99 -9.38 -2.63
C GLY A 147 20.26 -8.13 -2.17
N THR A 148 19.73 -7.36 -3.11
CA THR A 148 18.86 -6.22 -2.79
C THR A 148 17.92 -5.96 -3.96
N VAL A 149 16.64 -5.75 -3.64
CA VAL A 149 15.67 -5.18 -4.57
C VAL A 149 15.50 -3.70 -4.26
N ARG A 150 15.74 -2.83 -5.25
CA ARG A 150 15.60 -1.38 -5.08
C ARG A 150 14.18 -0.94 -5.41
N PHE A 151 13.42 -0.57 -4.39
CA PHE A 151 12.07 -0.05 -4.55
C PHE A 151 12.10 1.47 -4.72
N VAL A 152 11.81 1.95 -5.93
CA VAL A 152 11.71 3.38 -6.24
C VAL A 152 10.26 3.71 -6.57
N TYR A 153 9.69 4.67 -5.85
CA TYR A 153 8.31 5.12 -6.03
C TYR A 153 8.21 6.63 -5.84
N SER A 154 7.24 7.25 -6.52
CA SER A 154 6.95 8.67 -6.35
C SER A 154 6.10 8.91 -5.10
N GLU A 155 6.07 10.16 -4.66
CA GLU A 155 5.05 10.62 -3.73
C GLU A 155 3.65 10.32 -4.29
N GLN A 156 2.73 9.95 -3.40
CA GLN A 156 1.37 9.54 -3.74
C GLN A 156 0.34 10.52 -3.18
N SER A 157 0.49 11.80 -3.52
CA SER A 157 -0.47 12.87 -3.18
C SER A 157 -1.49 13.05 -4.31
N TYR A 158 -2.55 12.25 -4.28
CA TYR A 158 -3.62 12.30 -5.29
C TYR A 158 -4.82 13.15 -4.83
N ASP A 159 -5.63 13.56 -5.81
CA ASP A 159 -6.90 14.23 -5.55
C ASP A 159 -7.82 13.30 -4.75
N PRO A 160 -8.39 13.76 -3.61
CA PRO A 160 -9.24 12.92 -2.78
C PRO A 160 -10.53 12.42 -3.46
N ARG A 161 -10.86 12.91 -4.65
CA ARG A 161 -12.02 12.47 -5.42
C ARG A 161 -11.69 11.36 -6.43
N GLU A 162 -10.41 11.15 -6.73
CA GLU A 162 -9.97 10.22 -7.76
C GLU A 162 -9.50 8.90 -7.14
N THR A 163 -9.86 7.79 -7.77
CA THR A 163 -9.38 6.46 -7.40
C THR A 163 -8.06 6.16 -8.07
N PHE A 164 -7.17 5.43 -7.40
CA PHE A 164 -5.83 5.09 -7.89
C PHE A 164 -5.32 3.84 -7.18
N ASP A 165 -4.15 3.34 -7.61
CA ASP A 165 -3.46 2.25 -6.93
C ASP A 165 -2.48 2.82 -5.90
N LEU A 166 -2.85 2.69 -4.62
CA LEU A 166 -2.02 3.12 -3.50
C LEU A 166 -0.96 2.06 -3.22
N ILE A 167 0.32 2.43 -3.25
CA ILE A 167 1.41 1.57 -2.78
C ILE A 167 1.33 1.51 -1.25
N VAL A 168 1.05 0.31 -0.75
CA VAL A 168 0.86 0.06 0.69
C VAL A 168 2.01 -0.73 1.32
N GLY A 169 2.85 -1.36 0.50
CA GLY A 169 4.00 -2.12 0.98
C GLY A 169 4.82 -2.72 -0.15
N THR A 170 5.81 -3.53 0.23
CA THR A 170 6.69 -4.26 -0.68
C THR A 170 6.73 -5.73 -0.32
N ILE A 171 7.04 -6.57 -1.31
CA ILE A 171 7.38 -7.97 -1.10
C ILE A 171 8.57 -8.35 -1.96
N HIS A 172 9.51 -9.13 -1.41
CA HIS A 172 10.56 -9.76 -2.21
C HIS A 172 10.90 -11.15 -1.68
N SER A 173 11.66 -11.90 -2.47
CA SER A 173 12.20 -13.21 -2.08
C SER A 173 13.72 -13.13 -1.98
N HIS A 174 14.26 -13.78 -0.94
CA HIS A 174 15.70 -14.04 -0.88
C HIS A 174 16.09 -15.19 -1.82
N TYR A 175 17.39 -15.38 -1.99
CA TYR A 175 17.94 -16.43 -2.86
C TYR A 175 18.24 -17.76 -2.14
N PRO A 176 18.14 -18.90 -2.87
CA PRO A 176 18.61 -20.18 -2.38
C PRO A 176 20.14 -20.23 -2.37
N MET A 177 20.70 -21.04 -1.48
CA MET A 177 22.16 -21.31 -1.43
C MET A 177 22.56 -22.58 -2.19
N THR A 178 21.64 -23.21 -2.93
CA THR A 178 21.85 -24.48 -3.64
C THR A 178 23.05 -24.47 -4.58
N TRP A 179 23.31 -23.33 -5.22
CA TRP A 179 24.40 -23.17 -6.18
C TRP A 179 25.49 -22.21 -5.70
N ALA A 180 25.60 -21.98 -4.39
CA ALA A 180 26.69 -21.21 -3.81
C ALA A 180 27.99 -22.03 -3.71
N VAL A 181 29.15 -21.37 -3.68
CA VAL A 181 30.43 -22.00 -3.38
C VAL A 181 30.43 -22.56 -1.95
N HIS A 182 31.05 -23.73 -1.76
CA HIS A 182 31.13 -24.41 -0.47
C HIS A 182 31.70 -23.51 0.64
N GLY A 183 31.15 -23.62 1.85
CA GLY A 183 31.57 -22.84 3.02
C GLY A 183 30.82 -21.52 3.19
N LEU A 184 29.91 -21.16 2.28
CA LEU A 184 29.00 -20.03 2.47
C LEU A 184 27.74 -20.45 3.22
N GLU A 185 27.21 -19.51 4.00
CA GLU A 185 25.92 -19.63 4.68
C GLU A 185 25.17 -18.30 4.60
N ARG A 186 23.85 -18.36 4.75
CA ARG A 186 23.01 -17.17 4.79
C ARG A 186 21.98 -17.29 5.93
N PRO A 187 21.93 -16.33 6.86
CA PRO A 187 20.88 -16.28 7.86
C PRO A 187 19.51 -15.97 7.22
N PRO A 188 18.40 -16.43 7.82
CA PRO A 188 17.07 -16.19 7.30
C PRO A 188 16.54 -14.81 7.71
N GLY A 189 15.45 -14.39 7.05
CA GLY A 189 14.67 -13.21 7.42
C GLY A 189 15.27 -11.90 6.94
N PRO A 190 14.65 -10.75 7.27
CA PRO A 190 15.01 -9.46 6.69
C PRO A 190 16.43 -9.04 7.06
N SER A 191 17.15 -8.50 6.07
CA SER A 191 18.45 -7.88 6.26
C SER A 191 18.33 -6.56 7.04
N LYS A 192 19.48 -6.00 7.45
CA LYS A 192 19.52 -4.65 8.03
C LYS A 192 18.99 -3.60 7.04
N ASP A 193 19.22 -3.81 5.75
CA ASP A 193 18.86 -2.87 4.70
C ASP A 193 17.33 -2.91 4.48
N ASP A 194 16.71 -4.09 4.57
CA ASP A 194 15.24 -4.25 4.56
C ASP A 194 14.58 -3.52 5.73
N ASN A 195 15.13 -3.69 6.93
CA ASN A 195 14.57 -3.07 8.14
C ASN A 195 14.60 -1.54 8.12
N ASN A 196 15.41 -0.92 7.25
CA ASN A 196 15.47 0.53 7.06
C ASN A 196 14.53 1.03 5.94
N SER A 197 13.53 0.23 5.55
CA SER A 197 12.53 0.60 4.55
C SER A 197 11.47 1.56 5.11
N ASP A 198 11.08 2.56 4.31
CA ASP A 198 9.98 3.49 4.59
C ASP A 198 8.59 2.87 4.36
N LEU A 199 8.54 1.73 3.66
CA LEU A 199 7.33 0.96 3.41
C LEU A 199 7.29 -0.31 4.27
N PRO A 200 6.09 -0.73 4.71
CA PRO A 200 5.90 -2.06 5.28
C PRO A 200 6.33 -3.13 4.27
N GLY A 201 7.20 -4.02 4.70
CA GLY A 201 7.82 -4.99 3.82
C GLY A 201 7.58 -6.43 4.23
N ILE A 202 7.58 -7.30 3.24
CA ILE A 202 7.53 -8.76 3.40
C ILE A 202 8.73 -9.37 2.68
N VAL A 203 9.45 -10.26 3.35
CA VAL A 203 10.45 -11.11 2.71
C VAL A 203 10.05 -12.57 2.83
N TYR A 204 10.06 -13.28 1.71
CA TYR A 204 9.81 -14.71 1.67
C TYR A 204 11.13 -15.46 1.66
N ASP A 205 11.36 -16.22 2.73
CA ASP A 205 12.66 -16.82 3.03
C ASP A 205 12.54 -18.08 3.88
N TYR A 206 13.63 -18.84 3.99
CA TYR A 206 13.78 -19.98 4.87
C TYR A 206 13.52 -19.62 6.34
N SER A 207 13.19 -20.62 7.15
CA SER A 207 12.96 -20.48 8.60
C SER A 207 14.24 -20.42 9.43
N TYR A 208 15.33 -20.99 8.91
CA TYR A 208 16.63 -21.14 9.56
C TYR A 208 17.77 -20.87 8.56
N THR A 209 18.99 -20.72 9.09
CA THR A 209 20.20 -20.54 8.29
C THR A 209 20.32 -21.64 7.24
N VAL A 210 20.66 -21.25 6.01
CA VAL A 210 20.84 -22.16 4.88
C VAL A 210 22.30 -22.19 4.45
N LEU A 211 22.84 -23.39 4.24
CA LEU A 211 24.23 -23.62 3.85
C LEU A 211 24.36 -23.76 2.33
N ALA A 212 25.53 -23.41 1.79
CA ALA A 212 25.89 -23.69 0.41
C ALA A 212 25.66 -25.15 0.03
N GLY A 213 25.07 -25.39 -1.14
CA GLY A 213 24.75 -26.74 -1.63
C GLY A 213 23.46 -27.34 -1.05
N SER A 214 22.78 -26.66 -0.11
CA SER A 214 21.48 -27.13 0.39
C SER A 214 20.45 -27.21 -0.74
N PRO A 215 19.56 -28.23 -0.76
CA PRO A 215 18.51 -28.29 -1.78
C PRO A 215 17.60 -27.07 -1.69
N VAL A 216 16.98 -26.68 -2.81
CA VAL A 216 16.04 -25.55 -2.85
C VAL A 216 14.91 -25.74 -1.84
N ASN A 217 14.36 -26.95 -1.75
CA ASN A 217 13.33 -27.31 -0.79
C ASN A 217 13.94 -28.14 0.33
N ILE A 218 13.87 -27.64 1.57
CA ILE A 218 14.46 -28.27 2.76
C ILE A 218 13.31 -28.59 3.73
N SER A 219 13.05 -29.87 3.99
CA SER A 219 11.88 -30.30 4.77
C SER A 219 11.83 -29.77 6.20
N ASN A 220 12.99 -29.67 6.87
CA ASN A 220 13.12 -29.12 8.22
C ASN A 220 13.44 -27.62 8.24
N ASN A 221 13.52 -26.97 7.08
CA ASN A 221 13.73 -25.53 6.96
C ASN A 221 12.74 -24.95 5.92
N PRO A 222 11.43 -24.91 6.25
CA PRO A 222 10.42 -24.44 5.33
C PRO A 222 10.54 -22.94 5.09
N MET A 223 10.09 -22.50 3.92
CA MET A 223 9.94 -21.09 3.58
C MET A 223 8.76 -20.48 4.35
N LYS A 224 8.87 -19.21 4.72
CA LYS A 224 7.79 -18.41 5.32
C LYS A 224 7.95 -16.93 5.01
N MET A 225 6.88 -16.17 5.25
CA MET A 225 6.91 -14.72 5.16
C MET A 225 7.39 -14.11 6.48
N TYR A 226 8.36 -13.23 6.40
CA TYR A 226 8.77 -12.34 7.48
C TYR A 226 8.32 -10.93 7.16
N VAL A 227 7.81 -10.22 8.17
CA VAL A 227 7.49 -8.80 8.05
C VAL A 227 8.67 -7.95 8.52
N TYR A 228 8.86 -6.79 7.92
CA TYR A 228 9.87 -5.80 8.30
C TYR A 228 9.39 -4.37 8.01
N GLY A 229 10.16 -3.38 8.46
CA GLY A 229 9.81 -1.97 8.30
C GLY A 229 8.64 -1.54 9.19
N PRO A 230 7.99 -0.40 8.88
CA PRO A 230 6.89 0.13 9.68
C PRO A 230 5.61 -0.72 9.57
N ASP A 231 4.69 -0.57 10.53
CA ASP A 231 3.36 -1.22 10.50
C ASP A 231 2.53 -0.79 9.28
N ARG A 232 2.69 0.46 8.87
CA ARG A 232 2.00 1.08 7.72
C ARG A 232 2.90 2.11 7.09
N ARG A 233 2.67 2.38 5.81
CA ARG A 233 3.25 3.55 5.15
C ARG A 233 2.80 4.83 5.86
N GLU A 234 3.72 5.78 6.02
CA GLU A 234 3.39 7.09 6.58
C GLU A 234 2.30 7.81 5.80
N THR A 235 1.53 8.62 6.52
CA THR A 235 0.46 9.44 5.94
C THR A 235 1.08 10.78 5.54
N PRO A 236 1.10 11.13 4.24
CA PRO A 236 1.65 12.40 3.77
C PRO A 236 0.79 13.61 4.16
#